data_AF-A0A2V2PYF4-F1
#
_entry.id   AF-A0A2V2PYF4-F1
#
_cell.length_a   1.000
_cell.length_b   1.000
_cell.length_c   1.000
_cell.angle_alpha   90.00
_cell.angle_beta   90.00
_cell.angle_gamma   90.00
#
_symmetry.space_group_name_H-M   'P 1'
#
loop_
_entity.id
_entity.type
_entity.pdbx_description
1 polymer ?
#
loop_
_entity_poly.entity_id
_entity_poly.type
_entity_poly.pdbx_seq_one_letter_code
_entity_poly.pdbx_strand_id
1 'polypeptide(L)'
;GLVDELVAAGRDREEALALGARMAANSPVGLRAAKKALRLGHGLDLRAGLEVEDAAWRSVAFSGDRAEGVAAFNEKRSPRWPGE
;
A
#
# COMPACT_ATOMS: atom_id res chain seq x y z
N GLY A 1 -6.05 12.07 14.48
CA GLY A 1 -6.70 13.21 13.79
C GLY A 1 -5.67 14.14 13.19
N LEU A 2 -4.78 14.70 14.03
CA LEU A 2 -3.56 15.36 13.55
C LEU A 2 -2.35 14.41 13.49
N VAL A 3 -2.28 13.47 14.44
CA VAL A 3 -1.31 12.37 14.48
C VAL A 3 -2.04 11.04 14.61
N ASP A 4 -1.42 9.97 14.12
CA ASP A 4 -1.93 8.59 14.18
C ASP A 4 -1.39 7.81 15.40
N GLU A 5 -0.13 8.04 15.78
CA GLU A 5 0.54 7.33 16.87
C GLU A 5 1.37 8.29 17.75
N LEU A 6 1.29 8.10 19.07
CA LEU A 6 2.11 8.80 20.06
C LEU A 6 3.16 7.85 20.62
N VAL A 7 4.41 8.30 20.67
CA VAL A 7 5.55 7.49 21.10
C VAL A 7 6.34 8.22 22.18
N ALA A 8 7.20 7.49 22.90
CA ALA A 8 8.05 8.08 23.92
C ALA A 8 8.99 9.15 23.34
N ALA A 9 9.35 10.14 24.15
CA ALA A 9 10.23 11.22 23.73
C ALA A 9 11.57 10.68 23.19
N GLY A 10 11.98 11.16 22.01
CA GLY A 10 13.20 10.74 21.32
C GLY A 10 13.11 9.42 20.54
N ARG A 11 11.92 8.79 20.48
CA ARG A 11 11.68 7.54 19.74
C ARG A 11 10.99 7.76 18.39
N ASP A 12 10.50 8.97 18.12
CA ASP A 12 9.76 9.36 16.93
C ASP A 12 10.43 8.93 15.62
N ARG A 13 11.75 9.15 15.50
CA ARG A 13 12.48 8.76 14.29
C ARG A 13 12.55 7.25 14.10
N GLU A 14 12.77 6.51 15.18
CA GLU A 14 12.88 5.04 15.13
C GLU A 14 11.55 4.42 14.72
N GLU A 15 10.45 4.84 15.37
CA GLU A 15 9.12 4.32 15.10
C GLU A 15 8.63 4.73 13.69
N ALA A 16 8.93 5.95 13.24
CA ALA A 16 8.63 6.38 11.88
C ALA A 16 9.37 5.56 10.81
N LEU A 17 10.65 5.23 11.03
CA LEU A 17 11.41 4.37 10.14
C LEU A 17 10.92 2.92 10.18
N ALA A 18 10.51 2.42 11.34
CA ALA A 18 9.90 1.10 11.47
C ALA A 18 8.60 0.99 10.68
N LEU A 19 7.74 2.02 10.74
CA LEU A 19 6.54 2.10 9.90
C LEU A 19 6.89 2.14 8.41
N GLY A 20 7.89 2.95 8.04
CA GLY A 20 8.40 3.01 6.67
C GLY A 20 8.91 1.66 6.16
N ALA A 21 9.64 0.91 6.98
CA ALA A 21 10.13 -0.42 6.67
C ALA A 21 8.99 -1.43 6.47
N ARG A 22 7.95 -1.37 7.32
CA ARG A 22 6.74 -2.19 7.16
C ARG A 22 6.03 -1.90 5.84
N MET A 23 5.93 -0.62 5.45
CA MET A 23 5.38 -0.26 4.14
C MET A 23 6.26 -0.80 3.02
N ALA A 24 7.57 -0.55 3.06
CA ALA A 24 8.54 -0.97 2.04
C ALA A 24 8.62 -2.50 1.84
N ALA A 25 8.16 -3.30 2.81
CA ALA A 25 8.03 -4.75 2.67
C ALA A 25 6.86 -5.20 1.77
N ASN A 26 6.00 -4.30 1.30
CA ASN A 26 4.87 -4.59 0.42
C ASN A 26 5.16 -4.22 -1.04
N SER A 27 4.29 -4.66 -1.95
CA SER A 27 4.34 -4.33 -3.39
C SER A 27 4.46 -2.81 -3.61
N PRO A 28 5.56 -2.35 -4.25
CA PRO A 28 5.70 -0.96 -4.65
C PRO A 28 4.58 -0.51 -5.61
N VAL A 29 4.15 -1.38 -6.54
CA VAL A 29 3.05 -1.09 -7.47
C VAL A 29 1.73 -0.90 -6.72
N GLY A 30 1.40 -1.84 -5.82
CA GLY A 30 0.20 -1.81 -5.00
C GLY A 30 0.14 -0.60 -4.08
N LEU A 31 1.24 -0.25 -3.40
CA LEU A 31 1.29 0.92 -2.53
C LEU A 31 1.09 2.24 -3.28
N ARG A 32 1.69 2.37 -4.47
CA ARG A 32 1.49 3.56 -5.31
C ARG A 32 0.03 3.69 -5.76
N ALA A 33 -0.58 2.58 -6.20
CA ALA A 33 -1.97 2.55 -6.61
C ALA A 33 -2.93 2.88 -5.46
N ALA A 34 -2.74 2.26 -4.29
CA ALA A 34 -3.54 2.52 -3.09
C ALA A 34 -3.44 4.00 -2.67
N LYS A 35 -2.23 4.56 -2.63
CA LYS A 35 -2.04 5.98 -2.29
C LYS A 35 -2.71 6.92 -3.30
N LYS A 36 -2.69 6.56 -4.59
CA LYS A 36 -3.38 7.33 -5.63
C LYS A 36 -4.90 7.25 -5.47
N ALA A 37 -5.45 6.07 -5.22
CA ALA A 37 -6.88 5.88 -4.97
C ALA A 37 -7.36 6.70 -3.78
N LEU A 38 -6.63 6.65 -2.64
CA LEU A 38 -6.94 7.45 -1.45
C LEU A 38 -6.95 8.96 -1.75
N ARG A 39 -5.99 9.46 -2.52
CA ARG A 39 -5.90 10.89 -2.87
C ARG A 39 -7.02 11.33 -3.80
N LEU A 40 -7.38 10.51 -4.78
CA LEU A 40 -8.39 10.86 -5.78
C LEU A 40 -9.82 10.62 -5.28
N GLY A 41 -10.02 9.62 -4.42
CA GLY A 41 -11.32 9.31 -3.83
C GLY A 41 -11.69 10.20 -2.64
N HIS A 42 -10.73 10.89 -2.04
CA HIS A 42 -11.00 11.75 -0.89
C HIS A 42 -11.99 12.87 -1.24
N GLY A 43 -13.08 12.96 -0.47
CA GLY A 43 -14.13 13.97 -0.66
C GLY A 43 -15.17 13.62 -1.73
N LEU A 44 -15.05 12.47 -2.40
CA LEU A 44 -16.08 11.96 -3.29
C LEU A 44 -17.20 11.25 -2.50
N ASP A 45 -18.37 11.12 -3.12
CA ASP A 45 -19.38 10.20 -2.64
C ASP A 45 -18.91 8.75 -2.79
N LEU A 46 -19.56 7.83 -2.07
CA LEU A 46 -19.16 6.43 -2.02
C LEU A 46 -19.11 5.78 -3.40
N ARG A 47 -20.08 6.06 -4.28
CA ARG A 47 -20.14 5.42 -5.60
C ARG A 47 -18.96 5.89 -6.45
N ALA A 48 -18.70 7.19 -6.49
CA ALA A 48 -17.56 7.73 -7.22
C ALA A 48 -16.21 7.25 -6.63
N GLY A 49 -16.12 7.11 -5.31
CA GLY A 49 -14.95 6.55 -4.63
C GLY A 49 -14.67 5.10 -5.03
N LEU A 50 -15.71 4.26 -5.14
CA LEU A 50 -15.58 2.87 -5.57
C LEU A 50 -15.11 2.75 -7.04
N GLU A 51 -15.55 3.64 -7.92
CA GLU A 51 -15.05 3.68 -9.31
C GLU A 51 -13.55 4.03 -9.36
N VAL A 52 -13.08 4.94 -8.49
CA VAL A 52 -11.66 5.28 -8.35
C VAL A 52 -10.86 4.08 -7.85
N GLU A 53 -11.37 3.36 -6.84
CA GLU A 53 -10.73 2.15 -6.31
C GLU A 53 -10.63 1.06 -7.37
N ASP A 54 -11.71 0.77 -8.09
CA ASP A 54 -11.79 -0.26 -9.12
C ASP A 54 -10.82 0.04 -10.29
N ALA A 55 -10.72 1.31 -10.71
CA ALA A 55 -9.71 1.74 -11.67
C ALA A 55 -8.27 1.53 -11.16
N ALA A 56 -8.00 1.85 -9.89
CA ALA A 56 -6.69 1.61 -9.29
C ALA A 56 -6.37 0.11 -9.18
N TRP A 57 -7.35 -0.72 -8.82
CA TRP A 57 -7.21 -2.17 -8.77
C TRP A 57 -6.88 -2.75 -10.15
N ARG A 58 -7.60 -2.34 -11.19
CA ARG A 58 -7.31 -2.77 -12.57
C ARG A 58 -5.91 -2.40 -13.03
N SER A 59 -5.39 -1.26 -12.59
CA SER A 59 -4.03 -0.82 -12.93
C SER A 59 -2.93 -1.72 -12.36
N VAL A 60 -3.21 -2.49 -11.30
CA VAL A 60 -2.24 -3.38 -10.65
C VAL A 60 -2.50 -4.86 -10.92
N ALA A 61 -3.70 -5.21 -11.41
CA ALA A 61 -4.17 -6.59 -11.55
C ALA A 61 -3.28 -7.47 -12.45
N PHE A 62 -2.53 -6.87 -13.38
CA PHE A 62 -1.63 -7.56 -14.31
C PHE A 62 -0.14 -7.27 -14.05
N SER A 63 0.20 -6.65 -12.92
CA SER A 63 1.60 -6.37 -12.55
C SER A 63 2.37 -7.64 -12.19
N GLY A 64 3.68 -7.62 -12.36
CA GLY A 64 4.59 -8.66 -11.86
C GLY A 64 4.51 -8.78 -10.34
N ASP A 65 4.34 -7.65 -9.64
CA ASP A 65 4.08 -7.64 -8.20
C ASP A 65 2.83 -8.45 -7.82
N ARG A 66 1.73 -8.33 -8.57
CA ARG A 66 0.50 -9.11 -8.31
C ARG A 66 0.74 -10.61 -8.48
N ALA A 67 1.45 -11.01 -9.53
CA ALA A 67 1.80 -12.40 -9.79
C ALA A 67 2.67 -12.98 -8.67
N GLU A 68 3.73 -12.27 -8.29
CA GLU A 68 4.61 -12.66 -7.18
C GLU A 68 3.87 -12.72 -5.84
N GLY A 69 2.97 -11.78 -5.57
CA GLY A 69 2.17 -11.79 -4.35
C GLY A 69 1.29 -13.04 -4.23
N VAL A 70 0.69 -13.50 -5.34
CA VAL A 70 -0.05 -14.77 -5.38
C VAL A 70 0.89 -15.95 -5.13
N ALA A 71 2.01 -16.01 -5.85
CA ALA A 71 2.97 -17.10 -5.76
C ALA A 71 3.53 -17.23 -4.33
N ALA A 72 4.04 -16.13 -3.77
CA ALA A 72 4.60 -16.08 -2.43
C ALA A 72 3.58 -16.49 -1.34
N PHE A 73 2.32 -16.05 -1.47
CA PHE A 73 1.25 -16.47 -0.56
C PHE A 73 0.99 -17.98 -0.64
N ASN A 74 0.83 -18.52 -1.85
CA ASN A 74 0.58 -19.95 -2.06
C ASN A 74 1.74 -20.82 -1.56
N GLU A 75 2.97 -20.35 -1.75
CA GLU A 75 4.20 -21.02 -1.33
C GLU A 75 4.58 -20.74 0.15
N LYS A 76 3.82 -19.90 0.86
CA LYS A 76 4.05 -19.50 2.26
C LYS A 76 5.45 -18.93 2.49
N ARG A 77 5.95 -18.14 1.54
CA ARG A 77 7.24 -17.45 1.63
C ARG A 77 7.06 -15.94 1.59
N SER A 78 8.10 -15.22 1.98
CA SER A 78 8.14 -13.77 1.78
C SER A 78 8.25 -13.44 0.28
N PRO A 79 7.49 -12.45 -0.22
CA PRO A 79 7.55 -12.01 -1.60
C PRO A 79 8.83 -11.24 -1.91
N ARG A 80 9.31 -11.32 -3.15
CA ARG A 80 10.37 -10.51 -3.74
C ARG A 80 9.79 -9.67 -4.86
N TRP A 81 9.36 -8.46 -4.52
CA TRP A 81 8.64 -7.58 -5.44
C TRP A 81 9.52 -7.13 -6.61
N PRO A 82 9.16 -7.43 -7.88
CA PRO A 82 9.89 -6.94 -9.04
C PRO A 82 9.72 -5.43 -9.27
N GLY A 83 8.63 -4.83 -8.77
CA GLY A 83 8.37 -3.39 -8.85
C GLY A 83 7.72 -2.91 -10.15
N GLU A 84 7.34 -3.85 -11.03
CA GLU A 84 6.68 -3.69 -12.33
C GLU A 84 5.33 -4.42 -12.40
#